data_AF-A0A2S1JSY6-F1
#
_entry.id   AF-A0A2S1JSY6-F1
#
_cell.length_a   1.000
_cell.length_b   1.000
_cell.length_c   1.000
_cell.angle_alpha   90.00
_cell.angle_beta   90.00
_cell.angle_gamma   90.00
#
_symmetry.space_group_name_H-M   'P 1'
#
loop_
_entity.id
_entity.type
_entity.pdbx_description
1 polymer ?
#
loop_
_entity_poly.entity_id
_entity_poly.type
_entity_poly.pdbx_seq_one_letter_code
_entity_poly.pdbx_strand_id
1 'polypeptide(L)'
;MKFVHDEIELTTAATDLGLALIALCGVMYLLIRVNNTSWKRNIWICFFCLMFVVSLLAAIYHGISLPEYMLDYLWHGVLVLFGLLISSFVLAVAVDLSSEKFSKRIIPWVSVLYFAVFVVSLFLENKFLGFAIYQLSISAVAFVGYIVVTVARGRPLQGGWFMAFGALISIIAMAIQVGGTLSLDFIWRFNYNGIYHIVQMVGIVSFIFGLHRYFLNRDLG
;
A
#
# COMPACT_ATOMS: atom_id res chain seq x y z
N MET A 1 15.21 -24.75 6.82
CA MET A 1 14.15 -24.02 6.10
C MET A 1 14.07 -24.61 4.70
N LYS A 2 12.87 -24.98 4.21
CA LYS A 2 12.68 -25.52 2.86
C LYS A 2 11.93 -24.49 2.02
N PHE A 3 12.38 -24.23 0.81
CA PHE A 3 11.67 -23.37 -0.13
C PHE A 3 10.51 -24.13 -0.78
N VAL A 4 9.50 -23.38 -1.25
CA VAL A 4 8.46 -23.91 -2.13
C VAL A 4 9.10 -24.29 -3.48
N HIS A 5 8.64 -25.37 -4.09
CA HIS A 5 9.16 -25.85 -5.38
C HIS A 5 8.36 -25.35 -6.60
N ASP A 6 7.23 -24.68 -6.37
CA ASP A 6 6.44 -24.06 -7.43
C ASP A 6 7.07 -22.74 -7.89
N GLU A 7 7.32 -22.63 -9.20
CA GLU A 7 7.96 -21.47 -9.82
C GLU A 7 7.11 -20.21 -9.65
N ILE A 8 5.78 -20.33 -9.74
CA ILE A 8 4.86 -19.20 -9.62
C ILE A 8 4.87 -18.62 -8.20
N GLU A 9 4.88 -19.48 -7.19
CA GLU A 9 5.00 -19.06 -5.80
C GLU A 9 6.35 -18.37 -5.54
N LEU A 10 7.45 -18.88 -6.12
CA LEU A 10 8.77 -18.25 -5.99
C LEU A 10 8.85 -16.87 -6.66
N THR A 11 8.26 -16.69 -7.85
CA THR A 11 8.22 -15.37 -8.50
C THR A 11 7.32 -14.40 -7.74
N THR A 12 6.23 -14.88 -7.15
CA THR A 12 5.36 -14.09 -6.27
C THR A 12 6.14 -13.62 -5.04
N ALA A 13 6.85 -14.53 -4.37
CA ALA A 13 7.71 -14.20 -3.24
C ALA A 13 8.82 -13.20 -3.61
N ALA A 14 9.44 -13.34 -4.78
CA ALA A 14 10.48 -12.42 -5.25
C ALA A 14 9.93 -11.01 -5.50
N THR A 15 8.74 -10.91 -6.08
CA THR A 15 8.09 -9.61 -6.31
C THR A 15 7.61 -8.97 -5.00
N ASP A 16 7.17 -9.76 -4.02
CA ASP A 16 6.94 -9.28 -2.66
C ASP A 16 8.20 -8.68 -2.02
N LEU A 17 9.35 -9.36 -2.13
CA LEU A 17 10.62 -8.80 -1.66
C LEU A 17 10.98 -7.48 -2.37
N GLY A 18 10.70 -7.37 -3.67
CA GLY A 18 10.87 -6.12 -4.41
C GLY A 18 10.04 -4.98 -3.83
N LEU A 19 8.77 -5.24 -3.50
CA LEU A 19 7.90 -4.25 -2.84
C LEU A 19 8.44 -3.87 -1.46
N ALA A 20 8.89 -4.84 -0.68
CA ALA A 20 9.48 -4.59 0.63
C ALA A 20 10.71 -3.67 0.52
N LEU A 21 11.61 -3.92 -0.43
CA LEU A 21 12.80 -3.10 -0.65
C LEU A 21 12.43 -1.65 -1.03
N ILE A 22 11.47 -1.46 -1.94
CA ILE A 22 11.02 -0.11 -2.32
C ILE A 22 10.38 0.60 -1.13
N ALA A 23 9.58 -0.10 -0.32
CA ALA A 23 8.99 0.46 0.89
C ALA A 23 10.08 0.88 1.89
N LEU A 24 11.11 0.06 2.09
CA LEU A 24 12.27 0.40 2.93
C LEU A 24 13.00 1.64 2.39
N CYS A 25 13.19 1.76 1.08
CA CYS A 25 13.71 2.98 0.46
C CYS A 25 12.84 4.21 0.78
N GLY A 26 11.50 4.07 0.76
CA GLY A 26 10.57 5.13 1.17
C GLY A 26 10.74 5.56 2.63
N VAL A 27 10.89 4.59 3.55
CA VAL A 27 11.19 4.87 4.97
C VAL A 27 12.51 5.61 5.12
N MET A 28 13.59 5.07 4.55
CA MET A 28 14.93 5.67 4.63
C MET A 28 14.96 7.07 4.03
N TYR A 29 14.29 7.27 2.90
CA TYR A 29 14.16 8.58 2.27
C TYR A 29 13.52 9.59 3.23
N LEU A 30 12.38 9.26 3.83
CA LEU A 30 11.69 10.19 4.74
C LEU A 30 12.47 10.45 6.04
N LEU A 31 13.20 9.46 6.55
CA LEU A 31 14.02 9.64 7.76
C LEU A 31 15.29 10.45 7.51
N ILE A 32 15.93 10.28 6.35
CA ILE A 32 17.24 10.88 6.05
C ILE A 32 17.11 12.24 5.36
N ARG A 33 16.11 12.41 4.48
CA ARG A 33 15.99 13.59 3.61
C ARG A 33 14.94 14.59 4.06
N VAL A 34 14.00 14.22 4.93
CA VAL A 34 12.91 15.10 5.36
C VAL A 34 13.05 15.48 6.83
N ASN A 35 13.66 16.64 7.07
CA ASN A 35 13.91 17.14 8.43
C ASN A 35 12.62 17.54 9.17
N ASN A 36 11.56 17.91 8.45
CA ASN A 36 10.30 18.36 9.04
C ASN A 36 9.52 17.21 9.72
N THR A 37 9.32 17.29 11.04
CA THR A 37 8.57 16.31 11.85
C THR A 37 7.04 16.46 11.76
N SER A 38 6.52 16.68 10.55
CA SER A 38 5.09 16.84 10.32
C SER A 38 4.31 15.54 10.51
N TRP A 39 3.02 15.64 10.87
CA TRP A 39 2.12 14.49 10.94
C TRP A 39 2.02 13.74 9.61
N LYS A 40 2.02 14.45 8.48
CA LYS A 40 2.05 13.85 7.14
C LYS A 40 3.26 12.94 6.96
N ARG A 41 4.46 13.40 7.32
CA ARG A 41 5.68 12.58 7.25
C ARG A 41 5.52 11.30 8.07
N ASN A 42 5.02 11.40 9.29
CA ASN A 42 4.85 10.26 10.18
C ASN A 42 3.81 9.25 9.67
N ILE A 43 2.71 9.71 9.04
CA ILE A 43 1.76 8.81 8.36
C ILE A 43 2.45 8.04 7.24
N TRP A 44 3.22 8.72 6.39
CA TRP A 44 3.89 8.06 5.26
C TRP A 44 5.03 7.12 5.70
N ILE A 45 5.76 7.46 6.76
CA ILE A 45 6.70 6.52 7.40
C ILE A 45 5.94 5.28 7.89
N CYS A 46 4.82 5.46 8.60
CA CYS A 46 3.99 4.35 9.07
C CYS A 46 3.49 3.49 7.89
N PHE A 47 3.00 4.11 6.82
CA PHE A 47 2.60 3.43 5.59
C PHE A 47 3.73 2.58 5.01
N PHE A 48 4.91 3.16 4.80
CA PHE A 48 6.03 2.40 4.23
C PHE A 48 6.57 1.32 5.16
N CYS A 49 6.58 1.54 6.48
CA CYS A 49 6.93 0.50 7.46
C CYS A 49 5.93 -0.67 7.42
N LEU A 50 4.62 -0.38 7.39
CA LEU A 50 3.59 -1.40 7.28
C LEU A 50 3.72 -2.17 5.96
N MET A 51 3.97 -1.48 4.84
CA MET A 51 4.17 -2.11 3.53
C MET A 51 5.39 -3.04 3.57
N PHE A 52 6.52 -2.57 4.12
CA PHE A 52 7.71 -3.40 4.27
C PHE A 52 7.42 -4.70 5.03
N VAL A 53 6.72 -4.61 6.17
CA VAL A 53 6.40 -5.79 6.97
C VAL A 53 5.41 -6.70 6.25
N VAL A 54 4.34 -6.15 5.67
CA VAL A 54 3.33 -6.94 4.93
C VAL A 54 3.97 -7.68 3.78
N SER A 55 4.76 -7.00 2.94
CA SER A 55 5.43 -7.61 1.80
C SER A 55 6.50 -8.63 2.23
N LEU A 56 7.20 -8.42 3.35
CA LEU A 56 8.13 -9.42 3.85
C LEU A 56 7.41 -10.69 4.35
N LEU A 57 6.28 -10.53 5.04
CA LEU A 57 5.46 -11.66 5.48
C LEU A 57 4.82 -12.39 4.29
N ALA A 58 4.38 -11.68 3.26
CA ALA A 58 3.88 -12.26 2.02
C ALA A 58 4.98 -13.04 1.25
N ALA A 59 6.19 -12.48 1.17
CA ALA A 59 7.34 -13.20 0.61
C ALA A 59 7.65 -14.50 1.38
N ILE A 60 7.49 -14.50 2.70
CA ILE A 60 7.63 -15.71 3.52
C ILE A 60 6.50 -16.70 3.23
N TYR A 61 5.26 -16.21 3.13
CA TYR A 61 4.07 -17.02 2.84
C TYR A 61 4.20 -17.79 1.52
N HIS A 62 4.67 -17.10 0.47
CA HIS A 62 4.82 -17.69 -0.86
C HIS A 62 6.15 -18.44 -1.04
N GLY A 63 7.24 -17.98 -0.40
CA GLY A 63 8.58 -18.50 -0.65
C GLY A 63 8.98 -19.70 0.20
N ILE A 64 8.41 -19.85 1.40
CA ILE A 64 8.85 -20.86 2.38
C ILE A 64 7.76 -21.90 2.60
N SER A 65 8.16 -23.17 2.53
CA SER A 65 7.29 -24.29 2.87
C SER A 65 7.08 -24.34 4.39
N LEU A 66 5.87 -23.99 4.83
CA LEU A 66 5.43 -23.97 6.22
C LEU A 66 4.24 -24.92 6.44
N PRO A 67 4.03 -25.42 7.66
CA PRO A 67 2.79 -26.11 8.02
C PRO A 67 1.55 -25.23 7.84
N GLU A 68 0.41 -25.83 7.48
CA GLU A 68 -0.84 -25.12 7.21
C GLU A 68 -1.27 -24.16 8.33
N TYR A 69 -1.19 -24.60 9.59
CA TYR A 69 -1.55 -23.73 10.72
C TYR A 69 -0.67 -22.47 10.80
N MET A 70 0.61 -22.54 10.43
CA MET A 70 1.49 -21.37 10.39
C MET A 70 1.14 -20.45 9.23
N LEU A 71 0.80 -21.01 8.06
CA LEU A 71 0.32 -20.24 6.91
C LEU A 71 -0.96 -19.50 7.25
N ASP A 72 -1.88 -20.13 7.97
CA ASP A 72 -3.11 -19.48 8.45
C ASP A 72 -2.80 -18.30 9.38
N TYR A 73 -1.96 -18.49 10.41
CA TYR A 73 -1.59 -17.38 11.31
C TYR A 73 -0.89 -16.24 10.56
N LEU A 74 0.02 -16.58 9.65
CA LEU A 74 0.73 -15.62 8.82
C LEU A 74 -0.25 -14.82 7.95
N TRP A 75 -1.21 -15.49 7.33
CA TRP A 75 -2.24 -14.87 6.51
C TRP A 75 -3.10 -13.88 7.31
N HIS A 76 -3.59 -14.28 8.49
CA HIS A 76 -4.37 -13.35 9.33
C HIS A 76 -3.52 -12.15 9.78
N GLY A 77 -2.23 -12.36 10.08
CA GLY A 77 -1.28 -11.28 10.39
C GLY A 77 -1.10 -10.31 9.22
N VAL A 78 -0.93 -10.84 7.99
CA VAL A 78 -0.88 -10.06 6.76
C VAL A 78 -2.15 -9.24 6.58
N LEU A 79 -3.34 -9.84 6.72
CA LEU A 79 -4.62 -9.13 6.58
C LEU A 79 -4.76 -7.97 7.58
N VAL A 80 -4.38 -8.19 8.84
CA VAL A 80 -4.43 -7.15 9.88
C VAL A 80 -3.53 -5.97 9.52
N LEU A 81 -2.28 -6.24 9.17
CA LEU A 81 -1.31 -5.20 8.83
C LEU A 81 -1.67 -4.48 7.52
N PHE A 82 -2.24 -5.21 6.57
CA PHE A 82 -2.69 -4.67 5.29
C PHE A 82 -3.89 -3.72 5.46
N GLY A 83 -4.82 -4.02 6.35
CA GLY A 83 -5.91 -3.09 6.65
C GLY A 83 -5.43 -1.80 7.32
N LEU A 84 -4.42 -1.88 8.19
CA LEU A 84 -3.75 -0.70 8.77
C LEU A 84 -2.98 0.09 7.70
N LEU A 85 -2.31 -0.60 6.78
CA LEU A 85 -1.63 -0.01 5.64
C LEU A 85 -2.61 0.84 4.81
N ILE A 86 -3.75 0.26 4.40
CA ILE A 86 -4.77 0.96 3.63
C ILE A 86 -5.38 2.12 4.45
N SER A 87 -5.58 1.95 5.75
CA SER A 87 -6.08 3.00 6.63
C SER A 87 -5.18 4.24 6.66
N SER A 88 -3.87 4.04 6.59
CA SER A 88 -2.92 5.17 6.58
C SER A 88 -3.05 6.07 5.34
N PHE A 89 -3.53 5.53 4.20
CA PHE A 89 -3.86 6.32 3.00
C PHE A 89 -4.97 7.34 3.27
N VAL A 90 -6.03 6.91 3.97
CA VAL A 90 -7.14 7.79 4.34
C VAL A 90 -6.63 8.94 5.19
N LEU A 91 -5.77 8.63 6.17
CA LEU A 91 -5.18 9.64 7.03
C LEU A 91 -4.30 10.62 6.27
N ALA A 92 -3.50 10.13 5.32
CA ALA A 92 -2.64 10.96 4.47
C ALA A 92 -3.45 11.94 3.61
N VAL A 93 -4.48 11.44 2.93
CA VAL A 93 -5.37 12.24 2.08
C VAL A 93 -6.16 13.24 2.93
N ALA A 94 -6.61 12.85 4.13
CA ALA A 94 -7.32 13.74 5.05
C ALA A 94 -6.45 14.91 5.55
N VAL A 95 -5.13 14.71 5.72
CA VAL A 95 -4.22 15.83 6.03
C VAL A 95 -4.20 16.84 4.89
N ASP A 96 -4.09 16.37 3.65
CA ASP A 96 -3.96 17.23 2.46
C ASP A 96 -5.27 17.92 2.07
N LEU A 97 -6.40 17.24 2.24
CA LEU A 97 -7.74 17.80 1.99
C LEU A 97 -8.19 18.75 3.10
N SER A 98 -7.79 18.53 4.35
CA SER A 98 -8.32 19.32 5.47
C SER A 98 -7.19 19.89 6.30
N SER A 99 -6.75 19.15 7.31
CA SER A 99 -5.70 19.57 8.23
C SER A 99 -5.17 18.39 9.03
N GLU A 100 -4.00 18.58 9.65
CA GLU A 100 -3.45 17.64 10.62
C GLU A 100 -4.43 17.35 11.77
N LYS A 101 -5.09 18.37 12.32
CA LYS A 101 -6.08 18.22 13.40
C LYS A 101 -7.26 17.34 12.98
N PHE A 102 -7.75 17.51 11.76
CA PHE A 102 -8.83 16.69 11.23
C PHE A 102 -8.39 15.24 11.03
N SER A 103 -7.23 15.02 10.40
CA SER A 103 -6.66 13.68 10.21
C SER A 103 -6.51 12.93 11.54
N LYS A 104 -5.98 13.58 12.59
CA LYS A 104 -5.88 13.00 13.93
C LYS A 104 -7.25 12.68 14.55
N ARG A 105 -8.25 13.55 14.35
CA ARG A 105 -9.61 13.36 14.86
C ARG A 105 -10.33 12.17 14.23
N ILE A 106 -10.01 11.82 12.99
CA ILE A 106 -10.68 10.72 12.29
C ILE A 106 -10.04 9.34 12.52
N ILE A 107 -8.87 9.26 13.16
CA ILE A 107 -8.20 7.99 13.50
C ILE A 107 -9.17 6.95 14.09
N PRO A 108 -9.95 7.22 15.16
CA PRO A 108 -10.84 6.20 15.73
C PRO A 108 -11.87 5.69 14.73
N TRP A 109 -12.39 6.56 13.86
CA TRP A 109 -13.37 6.18 12.85
C TRP A 109 -12.75 5.33 11.73
N VAL A 110 -11.54 5.68 11.30
CA VAL A 110 -10.78 4.87 10.34
C VAL A 110 -10.47 3.49 10.93
N SER A 111 -10.08 3.42 12.21
CA SER A 111 -9.84 2.15 12.90
C SER A 111 -11.10 1.30 13.04
N VAL A 112 -12.24 1.90 13.36
CA VAL A 112 -13.54 1.18 13.43
C VAL A 112 -13.93 0.66 12.04
N LEU A 113 -13.78 1.47 11.00
CA LEU A 113 -14.08 1.06 9.63
C LEU A 113 -13.19 -0.12 9.20
N TYR A 114 -11.88 -0.03 9.43
CA TYR A 114 -10.95 -1.12 9.17
C TYR A 114 -11.34 -2.39 9.95
N PHE A 115 -11.62 -2.27 11.25
CA PHE A 115 -11.98 -3.42 12.08
C PHE A 115 -13.28 -4.07 11.60
N ALA A 116 -14.27 -3.28 11.21
CA ALA A 116 -15.51 -3.78 10.62
C ALA A 116 -15.24 -4.56 9.32
N VAL A 117 -14.40 -4.03 8.42
CA VAL A 117 -14.00 -4.74 7.19
C VAL A 117 -13.27 -6.04 7.52
N PHE A 118 -12.34 -6.04 8.48
CA PHE A 118 -11.62 -7.25 8.90
C PHE A 118 -12.59 -8.32 9.42
N VAL A 119 -13.47 -7.95 10.36
CA VAL A 119 -14.47 -8.87 10.92
C VAL A 119 -15.37 -9.44 9.82
N VAL A 120 -15.90 -8.60 8.93
CA VAL A 120 -16.72 -9.07 7.80
C VAL A 120 -15.94 -10.03 6.90
N SER A 121 -14.66 -9.74 6.65
CA SER A 121 -13.80 -10.59 5.80
C SER A 121 -13.57 -11.99 6.38
N LEU A 122 -13.65 -12.17 7.70
CA LEU A 122 -13.55 -13.49 8.34
C LEU A 122 -14.73 -14.41 8.00
N PHE A 123 -15.88 -13.85 7.60
CA PHE A 123 -17.09 -14.60 7.25
C PHE A 123 -17.26 -14.81 5.74
N LEU A 124 -16.36 -14.26 4.90
CA LEU A 124 -16.39 -14.47 3.45
C LEU A 124 -15.67 -15.78 3.09
N GLU A 125 -16.20 -16.52 2.13
CA GLU A 125 -15.53 -17.71 1.56
C GLU A 125 -14.14 -17.34 1.03
N ASN A 126 -14.08 -16.23 0.29
CA ASN A 126 -12.83 -15.59 -0.09
C ASN A 126 -12.50 -14.46 0.90
N LYS A 127 -11.71 -14.78 1.93
CA LYS A 127 -11.25 -13.83 2.95
C LYS A 127 -10.55 -12.59 2.37
N PHE A 128 -9.94 -12.71 1.19
CA PHE A 128 -9.26 -11.59 0.52
C PHE A 128 -10.23 -10.59 -0.12
N LEU A 129 -11.42 -11.03 -0.52
CA LEU A 129 -12.37 -10.19 -1.27
C LEU A 129 -12.76 -8.91 -0.51
N GLY A 130 -13.02 -9.02 0.79
CA GLY A 130 -13.36 -7.86 1.63
C GLY A 130 -12.23 -6.81 1.65
N PHE A 131 -10.98 -7.27 1.71
CA PHE A 131 -9.80 -6.41 1.66
C PHE A 131 -9.57 -5.79 0.29
N ALA A 132 -9.84 -6.52 -0.78
CA ALA A 132 -9.76 -5.98 -2.14
C ALA A 132 -10.76 -4.84 -2.36
N ILE A 133 -12.02 -5.04 -1.95
CA ILE A 133 -13.06 -4.00 -2.00
C ILE A 133 -12.64 -2.77 -1.16
N TYR A 134 -12.10 -3.02 0.03
CA TYR A 134 -11.62 -1.95 0.89
C TYR A 134 -10.47 -1.17 0.27
N GLN A 135 -9.45 -1.85 -0.29
CA GLN A 135 -8.35 -1.19 -1.00
C GLN A 135 -8.86 -0.37 -2.19
N LEU A 136 -9.73 -0.93 -3.03
CA LEU A 136 -10.27 -0.22 -4.20
C LEU A 136 -11.00 1.06 -3.78
N SER A 137 -11.83 0.96 -2.74
CA SER A 137 -12.60 2.08 -2.21
C SER A 137 -11.70 3.19 -1.67
N ILE A 138 -10.72 2.84 -0.84
CA ILE A 138 -9.79 3.82 -0.26
C ILE A 138 -8.87 4.41 -1.33
N SER A 139 -8.38 3.61 -2.28
CA SER A 139 -7.52 4.08 -3.37
C SER A 139 -8.28 5.02 -4.31
N ALA A 140 -9.56 4.77 -4.56
CA ALA A 140 -10.43 5.68 -5.32
C ALA A 140 -10.63 7.02 -4.59
N VAL A 141 -10.90 6.98 -3.27
CA VAL A 141 -10.97 8.19 -2.45
C VAL A 141 -9.64 8.95 -2.47
N ALA A 142 -8.50 8.25 -2.40
CA ALA A 142 -7.18 8.86 -2.47
C ALA A 142 -6.92 9.48 -3.84
N PHE A 143 -7.25 8.79 -4.93
CA PHE A 143 -7.13 9.30 -6.29
C PHE A 143 -7.92 10.59 -6.46
N VAL A 144 -9.23 10.56 -6.16
CA VAL A 144 -10.09 11.75 -6.26
C VAL A 144 -9.62 12.85 -5.33
N GLY A 145 -9.26 12.53 -4.09
CA GLY A 145 -8.75 13.48 -3.12
C GLY A 145 -7.50 14.21 -3.62
N TYR A 146 -6.53 13.48 -4.17
CA TYR A 146 -5.32 14.09 -4.71
C TYR A 146 -5.58 14.91 -5.98
N ILE A 147 -6.51 14.50 -6.85
CA ILE A 147 -6.96 15.32 -7.98
C ILE A 147 -7.56 16.64 -7.48
N VAL A 148 -8.48 16.59 -6.51
CA VAL A 148 -9.14 17.77 -5.94
C VAL A 148 -8.13 18.72 -5.31
N VAL A 149 -7.21 18.21 -4.49
CA VAL A 149 -6.19 19.05 -3.85
C VAL A 149 -5.24 19.67 -4.88
N THR A 150 -4.96 18.96 -5.97
CA THR A 150 -4.03 19.44 -7.00
C THR A 150 -4.69 20.45 -7.95
N VAL A 151 -5.96 20.27 -8.31
CA VAL A 151 -6.62 21.07 -9.36
C VAL A 151 -7.52 22.16 -8.77
N ALA A 152 -8.28 21.86 -7.72
CA ALA A 152 -9.36 22.74 -7.26
C ALA A 152 -8.89 23.80 -6.25
N ARG A 153 -7.67 23.69 -5.71
CA ARG A 153 -7.13 24.66 -4.75
C ARG A 153 -6.21 25.63 -5.46
N GLY A 154 -6.44 26.94 -5.23
CA GLY A 154 -5.68 28.04 -5.85
C GLY A 154 -4.16 28.02 -5.60
N ARG A 155 -3.65 27.07 -4.79
CA ARG A 155 -2.24 26.68 -4.74
C ARG A 155 -2.17 25.15 -4.90
N PRO A 156 -1.76 24.63 -6.07
CA PRO A 156 -1.71 23.20 -6.31
C PRO A 156 -0.70 22.54 -5.35
N LEU A 157 -1.10 21.41 -4.76
CA LEU A 157 -0.18 20.60 -3.95
C LEU A 157 0.93 20.06 -4.84
N GLN A 158 2.16 20.51 -4.61
CA GLN A 158 3.31 20.01 -5.32
C GLN A 158 3.51 18.53 -5.03
N GLY A 159 3.72 17.76 -6.10
CA GLY A 159 3.73 16.29 -6.05
C GLY A 159 2.34 15.65 -6.08
N GLY A 160 1.25 16.41 -5.96
CA GLY A 160 -0.11 15.88 -5.92
C GLY A 160 -0.50 15.04 -7.15
N TRP A 161 -0.02 15.39 -8.35
CA TRP A 161 -0.19 14.57 -9.56
C TRP A 161 0.49 13.20 -9.46
N PHE A 162 1.69 13.13 -8.87
CA PHE A 162 2.36 11.85 -8.64
C PHE A 162 1.63 11.01 -7.58
N MET A 163 1.06 11.66 -6.56
CA MET A 163 0.23 10.97 -5.57
C MET A 163 -1.05 10.41 -6.20
N ALA A 164 -1.73 11.21 -7.03
CA ALA A 164 -2.92 10.76 -7.77
C ALA A 164 -2.55 9.60 -8.71
N PHE A 165 -1.46 9.73 -9.47
CA PHE A 165 -0.99 8.66 -10.34
C PHE A 165 -0.66 7.37 -9.57
N GLY A 166 0.02 7.46 -8.43
CA GLY A 166 0.26 6.31 -7.57
C GLY A 166 -1.02 5.63 -7.09
N ALA A 167 -2.06 6.42 -6.76
CA ALA A 167 -3.35 5.89 -6.34
C ALA A 167 -4.09 5.20 -7.50
N LEU A 168 -4.05 5.78 -8.69
CA LEU A 168 -4.59 5.17 -9.91
C LEU A 168 -3.91 3.84 -10.22
N ILE A 169 -2.57 3.81 -10.17
CA ILE A 169 -1.80 2.58 -10.36
C ILE A 169 -2.16 1.52 -9.31
N SER A 170 -2.39 1.92 -8.06
CA SER A 170 -2.82 0.98 -7.00
C SER A 170 -4.23 0.42 -7.21
N ILE A 171 -5.13 1.19 -7.84
CA ILE A 171 -6.45 0.71 -8.27
C ILE A 171 -6.28 -0.33 -9.39
N ILE A 172 -5.47 -0.02 -10.40
CA ILE A 172 -5.21 -0.92 -11.53
C ILE A 172 -4.56 -2.22 -11.03
N ALA A 173 -3.58 -2.13 -10.13
CA ALA A 173 -2.95 -3.28 -9.52
C ALA A 173 -4.01 -4.17 -8.84
N MET A 174 -4.83 -3.61 -7.96
CA MET A 174 -5.85 -4.40 -7.26
C MET A 174 -6.88 -5.02 -8.22
N ALA A 175 -7.25 -4.32 -9.30
CA ALA A 175 -8.11 -4.89 -10.33
C ALA A 175 -7.48 -6.11 -11.02
N ILE A 176 -6.17 -6.08 -11.29
CA ILE A 176 -5.43 -7.24 -11.82
C ILE A 176 -5.48 -8.41 -10.83
N GLN A 177 -5.22 -8.13 -9.54
CA GLN A 177 -5.19 -9.17 -8.51
C GLN A 177 -6.56 -9.85 -8.34
N VAL A 178 -7.63 -9.07 -8.28
CA VAL A 178 -9.01 -9.58 -8.17
C VAL A 178 -9.46 -10.32 -9.43
N GLY A 179 -8.99 -9.88 -10.60
CA GLY A 179 -9.34 -10.51 -11.87
C GLY A 179 -8.84 -11.95 -12.00
N GLY A 180 -7.78 -12.32 -11.28
CA GLY A 180 -7.34 -13.71 -11.06
C GLY A 180 -6.90 -14.51 -12.30
N THR A 181 -7.00 -13.95 -13.50
CA THR A 181 -6.86 -14.67 -14.77
C THR A 181 -5.63 -14.27 -15.57
N LEU A 182 -4.99 -13.15 -15.20
CA LEU A 182 -3.83 -12.64 -15.91
C LEU A 182 -2.59 -13.47 -15.57
N SER A 183 -1.86 -13.89 -16.60
CA SER A 183 -0.53 -14.48 -16.46
C SER A 183 0.37 -13.96 -17.57
N LEU A 184 1.66 -13.83 -17.27
CA LEU A 184 2.68 -13.35 -18.19
C LEU A 184 3.90 -14.25 -18.09
N ASP A 185 4.36 -14.74 -19.24
CA ASP A 185 5.60 -15.50 -19.36
C ASP A 185 6.67 -14.59 -19.96
N PHE A 186 7.58 -14.10 -19.11
CA PHE A 186 8.67 -13.22 -19.51
C PHE A 186 9.95 -13.58 -18.73
N ILE A 187 10.74 -14.50 -19.29
CA ILE A 187 11.88 -15.20 -18.64
C ILE A 187 11.43 -16.11 -17.47
N TRP A 188 10.55 -15.62 -16.60
CA TRP A 188 9.84 -16.38 -15.57
C TRP A 188 8.33 -16.25 -15.76
N ARG A 189 7.60 -17.18 -15.15
CA ARG A 189 6.12 -17.15 -15.16
C ARG A 189 5.58 -16.33 -13.99
N PHE A 190 4.82 -15.29 -14.31
CA PHE A 190 4.12 -14.45 -13.34
C PHE A 190 2.61 -14.70 -13.43
N ASN A 191 1.98 -14.99 -12.29
CA ASN A 191 0.53 -14.96 -12.18
C ASN A 191 0.02 -13.55 -11.83
N TYR A 192 -1.28 -13.42 -11.63
CA TYR A 192 -1.94 -12.17 -11.27
C TYR A 192 -1.37 -11.53 -9.98
N ASN A 193 -0.87 -12.31 -9.00
CA ASN A 193 -0.24 -11.77 -7.79
C ASN A 193 1.13 -11.15 -8.12
N GLY A 194 1.99 -11.87 -8.85
CA GLY A 194 3.29 -11.33 -9.28
C GLY A 194 3.14 -10.06 -10.12
N ILE A 195 2.17 -10.03 -11.03
CA ILE A 195 1.88 -8.84 -11.85
C ILE A 195 1.31 -7.70 -10.99
N TYR A 196 0.40 -8.01 -10.07
CA TYR A 196 -0.10 -7.05 -9.08
C TYR A 196 1.05 -6.36 -8.35
N HIS A 197 2.03 -7.13 -7.84
CA HIS A 197 3.17 -6.58 -7.13
C HIS A 197 3.99 -5.64 -8.01
N ILE A 198 4.33 -6.05 -9.24
CA ILE A 198 5.10 -5.22 -10.18
C ILE A 198 4.39 -3.91 -10.49
N VAL A 199 3.07 -3.95 -10.76
CA VAL A 199 2.28 -2.74 -11.00
C VAL A 199 2.23 -1.88 -9.74
N GLN A 200 2.05 -2.49 -8.57
CA GLN A 200 2.03 -1.80 -7.29
C GLN A 200 3.37 -1.10 -7.00
N MET A 201 4.52 -1.68 -7.38
CA MET A 201 5.83 -1.04 -7.24
C MET A 201 5.88 0.32 -7.95
N VAL A 202 5.32 0.42 -9.15
CA VAL A 202 5.22 1.70 -9.89
C VAL A 202 4.37 2.71 -9.11
N GLY A 203 3.29 2.23 -8.49
CA GLY A 203 2.45 3.05 -7.60
C GLY A 203 3.23 3.59 -6.41
N ILE A 204 3.97 2.73 -5.71
CA ILE A 204 4.79 3.08 -4.54
C ILE A 204 5.89 4.07 -4.89
N VAL A 205 6.61 3.84 -5.99
CA VAL A 205 7.63 4.77 -6.49
C VAL A 205 7.02 6.15 -6.80
N SER A 206 5.82 6.18 -7.38
CA SER A 206 5.10 7.42 -7.65
C SER A 206 4.76 8.19 -6.37
N PHE A 207 4.34 7.51 -5.31
CA PHE A 207 4.14 8.15 -4.00
C PHE A 207 5.44 8.74 -3.44
N ILE A 208 6.57 8.02 -3.54
CA ILE A 208 7.87 8.52 -3.09
C ILE A 208 8.24 9.80 -3.85
N PHE A 209 8.07 9.85 -5.17
CA PHE A 209 8.31 11.05 -5.97
C PHE A 209 7.37 12.20 -5.62
N GLY A 210 6.09 11.91 -5.39
CA GLY A 210 5.11 12.90 -4.95
C GLY A 210 5.49 13.51 -3.60
N LEU A 211 5.89 12.69 -2.63
CA LEU A 211 6.38 13.15 -1.33
C LEU A 211 7.67 13.93 -1.45
N HIS A 212 8.57 13.51 -2.33
CA HIS A 212 9.80 14.24 -2.59
C HIS A 212 9.53 15.66 -3.08
N ARG A 213 8.64 15.81 -4.08
CA ARG A 213 8.22 17.12 -4.58
C ARG A 213 7.48 17.94 -3.53
N TYR A 214 6.68 17.30 -2.67
CA TYR A 214 5.97 17.97 -1.59
C TYR A 214 6.94 18.56 -0.54
N PHE A 215 7.88 17.75 -0.05
CA PHE A 215 8.77 18.18 1.04
C PHE A 215 9.89 19.12 0.56
N LEU A 216 10.47 18.90 -0.62
CA LEU A 216 11.50 19.79 -1.17
C LEU A 216 11.05 21.26 -1.20
N ASN A 217 9.83 21.51 -1.62
CA ASN A 217 9.36 22.89 -1.75
C ASN A 217 8.93 23.53 -0.43
N ARG A 218 8.68 22.71 0.61
CA ARG A 218 8.41 23.21 1.97
C ARG A 218 9.68 23.50 2.76
N ASP A 219 10.78 22.83 2.45
CA ASP A 219 12.07 23.11 3.07
C ASP A 219 12.75 24.36 2.46
N LEU A 220 12.25 24.85 1.31
CA LEU A 220 12.76 26.03 0.59
C LEU A 220 11.96 27.33 0.83
N GLY A 221 10.85 27.29 1.57
CA GLY A 221 9.97 28.44 1.82
C GLY A 221 9.71 28.65 3.30
#